data_AF-A0A3C0MAV9-F1
#
_entry.id   AF-A0A3C0MAV9-F1
#
_cell.length_a   1.000
_cell.length_b   1.000
_cell.length_c   1.000
_cell.angle_alpha   90.00
_cell.angle_beta   90.00
_cell.angle_gamma   90.00
#
_symmetry.space_group_name_H-M   'P 1'
#
loop_
_entity.id
_entity.type
_entity.pdbx_description
1 polymer ?
#
loop_
_entity_poly.entity_id
_entity_poly.type
_entity_poly.pdbx_seq_one_letter_code
_entity_poly.pdbx_strand_id
1 'polypeptide(L)'
;MARTSPTPLGGAWTPVEIKAMRAEGVLFRRLAFEAACAGLDIEHQLTKPMHPWTNGKVEHMSRTIKDATVKRQHYDDHIQLKRDLTDFIAAYNIGRRPTTLKGPNL
;
A
#
# COMPACT_ATOMS: atom_id res chain seq x y z
N MET A 1 -28.59 7.74 27.41
CA MET A 1 -28.04 8.73 26.45
C MET A 1 -27.23 7.96 25.41
N ALA A 2 -27.61 8.01 24.13
CA ALA A 2 -26.84 7.34 23.07
C ALA A 2 -25.52 8.09 22.89
N ARG A 3 -24.39 7.44 23.18
CA ARG A 3 -23.07 7.99 22.87
C ARG A 3 -22.92 8.01 21.35
N THR A 4 -22.95 9.20 20.75
CA THR A 4 -22.63 9.37 19.33
C THR A 4 -21.19 8.93 19.10
N SER A 5 -20.98 7.97 18.19
CA SER A 5 -19.63 7.53 17.84
C SER A 5 -18.89 8.69 17.16
N PRO A 6 -17.62 8.91 17.49
CA PRO A 6 -16.83 9.96 16.83
C PRO A 6 -16.68 9.65 15.33
N THR A 7 -16.58 10.71 14.52
CA THR A 7 -16.44 10.66 13.05
C THR A 7 -15.13 11.33 12.65
N PRO A 8 -14.33 10.77 11.73
CA PRO A 8 -13.06 11.37 11.33
C PRO A 8 -13.29 12.64 10.51
N LEU A 9 -12.49 13.69 10.78
CA LEU A 9 -12.60 15.00 10.12
C LEU A 9 -12.20 14.98 8.63
N GLY A 10 -11.39 14.01 8.21
CA GLY A 10 -10.81 13.92 6.86
C GLY A 10 -11.14 12.63 6.10
N GLY A 11 -12.17 11.89 6.52
CA GLY A 11 -12.62 10.65 5.88
C GLY A 11 -11.95 9.36 6.37
N ALA A 12 -10.76 9.44 6.97
CA ALA A 12 -10.03 8.32 7.59
C ALA A 12 -9.45 8.73 8.95
N TRP A 13 -9.29 7.75 9.84
CA TRP A 13 -8.60 7.97 11.12
C TRP A 13 -7.09 7.85 10.97
N THR A 14 -6.34 8.71 11.65
CA THR A 14 -4.88 8.58 11.77
C THR A 14 -4.51 7.45 12.75
N PRO A 15 -3.31 6.86 12.62
CA PRO A 15 -2.78 5.90 13.59
C PRO A 15 -2.85 6.38 15.04
N VAL A 16 -2.55 7.67 15.26
CA VAL A 16 -2.54 8.30 16.59
C VAL A 16 -3.94 8.35 17.18
N GLU A 17 -4.92 8.80 16.40
CA GLU A 17 -6.33 8.84 16.84
C GLU A 17 -6.87 7.44 17.14
N ILE A 18 -6.56 6.45 16.29
CA ILE A 18 -6.97 5.06 16.50
C ILE A 18 -6.40 4.50 17.81
N LYS A 19 -5.12 4.79 18.11
CA LYS A 19 -4.47 4.34 19.35
C LYS A 19 -5.07 5.03 20.58
N ALA A 20 -5.31 6.35 20.51
CA ALA A 20 -5.94 7.10 21.58
C ALA A 20 -7.34 6.55 21.90
N MET A 21 -8.18 6.35 20.89
CA MET A 21 -9.53 5.81 21.07
C MET A 21 -9.54 4.39 21.64
N ARG A 22 -8.56 3.55 21.27
CA ARG A 22 -8.38 2.21 21.87
C ARG A 22 -8.00 2.30 23.35
N ALA A 23 -7.09 3.20 23.71
CA ALA A 23 -6.65 3.39 25.08
C ALA A 23 -7.77 3.93 25.99
N GLU A 24 -8.60 4.82 25.46
CA GLU A 24 -9.77 5.38 26.15
C GLU A 24 -10.98 4.43 26.20
N GLY A 25 -10.94 3.32 25.46
CA GLY A 25 -12.07 2.38 25.37
C GLY A 25 -13.29 2.93 24.63
N VAL A 26 -13.09 3.95 23.79
CA VAL A 26 -14.16 4.57 22.99
C VAL A 26 -14.57 3.62 21.87
N LEU A 27 -15.87 3.50 21.63
CA LEU A 27 -16.41 2.77 20.48
C LEU A 27 -16.46 3.67 19.24
N PHE A 28 -15.76 3.27 18.19
CA PHE A 28 -15.68 3.99 16.92
C PHE A 28 -15.58 3.01 15.74
N ARG A 29 -16.02 3.46 14.56
CA ARG A 29 -15.88 2.70 13.31
C ARG A 29 -14.57 3.06 12.64
N ARG A 30 -13.83 2.04 12.21
CA ARG A 30 -12.60 2.16 11.42
C ARG A 30 -12.53 1.05 10.38
N LEU A 31 -11.83 1.27 9.29
CA LEU A 31 -11.55 0.22 8.32
C LEU A 31 -10.49 -0.75 8.86
N ALA A 32 -10.55 -2.02 8.45
CA ALA A 32 -9.59 -3.03 8.88
C ALA A 32 -8.14 -2.63 8.54
N PHE A 33 -7.93 -1.97 7.40
CA PHE A 33 -6.61 -1.51 6.97
C PHE A 33 -6.08 -0.38 7.87
N GLU A 34 -6.89 0.62 8.21
CA GLU A 34 -6.51 1.69 9.15
C GLU A 34 -6.13 1.11 10.52
N ALA A 35 -6.88 0.09 10.97
CA ALA A 35 -6.61 -0.60 12.21
C ALA A 35 -5.25 -1.32 12.22
N ALA A 36 -4.84 -1.87 11.08
CA ALA A 36 -3.56 -2.54 10.88
C ALA A 36 -2.41 -1.52 10.79
N CYS A 37 -2.58 -0.44 10.02
CA CYS A 37 -1.62 0.67 9.94
C CYS A 37 -1.34 1.25 11.33
N ALA A 38 -2.38 1.47 12.14
CA ALA A 38 -2.22 1.91 13.53
C ALA A 38 -1.47 0.90 14.41
N GLY A 39 -1.67 -0.40 14.19
CA GLY A 39 -0.93 -1.44 14.91
C GLY A 39 0.56 -1.51 14.57
N LEU A 40 0.94 -1.00 13.39
CA LEU A 40 2.30 -1.01 12.86
C LEU A 40 2.97 0.37 12.85
N ASP A 41 2.32 1.41 13.41
CA ASP A 41 2.80 2.79 13.36
C ASP A 41 3.04 3.33 11.94
N ILE A 42 2.22 2.89 10.98
CA ILE A 42 2.29 3.31 9.58
C ILE A 42 1.29 4.43 9.34
N GLU A 43 1.74 5.59 8.87
CA GLU A 43 0.85 6.65 8.42
C GLU A 43 0.21 6.30 7.07
N HIS A 44 -1.12 6.28 7.03
CA HIS A 44 -1.86 6.00 5.81
C HIS A 44 -2.09 7.30 5.02
N GLN A 45 -1.23 7.55 4.04
CA GLN A 45 -1.34 8.70 3.14
C GLN A 45 -2.36 8.42 2.03
N LEU A 46 -3.45 9.19 2.01
CA LEU A 46 -4.48 9.11 0.98
C LEU A 46 -4.25 10.15 -0.11
N THR A 47 -4.45 9.75 -1.37
CA THR A 47 -4.46 10.66 -2.51
C THR A 47 -5.89 11.01 -2.89
N LYS A 48 -6.10 12.24 -3.39
CA LYS A 48 -7.41 12.64 -3.91
C LYS A 48 -7.80 11.76 -5.11
N PRO A 49 -9.07 11.35 -5.25
CA PRO A 49 -9.53 10.67 -6.46
C PRO A 49 -9.24 11.50 -7.73
N MET A 50 -9.06 10.81 -8.87
CA MET A 50 -8.79 11.42 -10.19
C MET A 50 -7.48 12.22 -10.25
N HIS A 51 -6.44 11.70 -9.60
CA HIS A 51 -5.13 12.34 -9.51
C HIS A 51 -4.04 11.46 -10.15
N PRO A 52 -4.06 11.27 -11.48
CA PRO A 52 -3.22 10.28 -12.17
C PRO A 52 -1.71 10.52 -11.99
N TRP A 53 -1.26 11.76 -11.78
CA TRP A 53 0.16 12.07 -11.66
C TRP A 53 0.82 11.55 -10.38
N THR A 54 0.05 11.20 -9.34
CA THR A 54 0.59 10.47 -8.15
C THR A 54 0.63 8.97 -8.34
N ASN A 55 -0.10 8.44 -9.33
CA ASN A 55 -0.17 7.00 -9.61
C ASN A 55 0.90 6.51 -10.60
N GLY A 56 1.67 7.44 -11.20
CA GLY A 56 2.62 7.13 -12.27
C GLY A 56 3.68 6.08 -11.92
N LYS A 57 4.09 5.95 -10.64
CA LYS A 57 5.05 4.93 -10.22
C LYS A 57 4.48 3.51 -10.34
N VAL A 58 3.28 3.27 -9.80
CA VAL A 58 2.66 1.94 -9.87
C VAL A 58 2.21 1.62 -11.29
N GLU A 59 1.80 2.62 -12.06
CA GLU A 59 1.49 2.46 -13.48
C GLU A 59 2.72 2.08 -14.30
N HIS A 60 3.87 2.73 -14.05
CA HIS A 60 5.13 2.38 -14.68
C HIS A 60 5.55 0.95 -14.33
N MET A 61 5.57 0.59 -13.04
CA MET A 61 5.93 -0.75 -12.60
C MET A 61 5.00 -1.82 -13.20
N SER A 62 3.69 -1.60 -13.15
CA SER A 62 2.70 -2.54 -13.66
C SER A 62 2.81 -2.72 -15.18
N ARG A 63 3.13 -1.65 -15.92
CA ARG A 63 3.41 -1.73 -17.36
C ARG A 63 4.68 -2.55 -17.63
N THR A 64 5.77 -2.28 -16.93
CA THR A 64 7.03 -3.05 -17.10
C THR A 64 6.83 -4.54 -16.81
N ILE A 65 6.12 -4.89 -15.73
CA ILE A 65 5.80 -6.29 -15.41
C ILE A 65 5.03 -6.92 -16.57
N LYS A 66 3.96 -6.26 -17.06
CA LYS A 66 3.15 -6.80 -18.16
C LYS A 66 3.94 -7.00 -19.45
N ASP A 67 4.81 -6.04 -19.78
CA ASP A 67 5.65 -6.10 -20.98
C ASP A 67 6.71 -7.19 -20.91
N ALA A 68 7.16 -7.56 -19.70
CA ALA A 68 8.13 -8.63 -19.48
C ALA A 68 7.50 -10.03 -19.36
N THR A 69 6.24 -10.12 -18.90
CA THR A 69 5.57 -11.39 -18.58
C THR A 69 4.46 -11.71 -19.58
N VAL A 70 3.21 -11.36 -19.24
CA VAL A 70 1.96 -11.76 -19.93
C VAL A 70 1.86 -11.34 -21.40
N LYS A 71 2.65 -10.36 -21.87
CA LYS A 71 2.69 -10.00 -23.30
C LYS A 71 3.65 -10.86 -24.13
N ARG A 72 4.60 -11.55 -23.49
CA ARG A 72 5.64 -12.34 -24.16
C ARG A 72 5.41 -13.84 -24.02
N GLN A 73 4.78 -14.26 -22.94
CA GLN A 73 4.64 -15.66 -22.57
C GLN A 73 3.15 -16.00 -22.40
N HIS A 74 2.78 -17.22 -22.79
CA HIS A 74 1.52 -17.82 -22.42
C HIS A 74 1.71 -18.65 -21.15
N TYR A 75 0.73 -18.64 -20.26
CA TYR A 75 0.76 -19.43 -19.03
C TYR A 75 -0.40 -20.41 -19.05
N ASP A 76 -0.09 -21.68 -18.82
CA ASP A 76 -1.10 -22.75 -18.78
C ASP A 76 -1.88 -22.72 -17.46
N ASP A 77 -1.23 -22.26 -16.39
CA ASP A 77 -1.85 -22.10 -15.08
C ASP A 77 -1.34 -20.88 -14.31
N HIS A 78 -2.01 -20.59 -13.20
CA HIS A 78 -1.68 -19.45 -12.36
C HIS A 78 -0.41 -19.65 -11.52
N ILE A 79 0.03 -20.90 -11.31
CA ILE A 79 1.27 -21.21 -10.59
C ILE A 79 2.47 -20.80 -11.45
N GLN A 80 2.44 -21.07 -12.75
CA GLN A 80 3.47 -20.68 -13.70
C GLN A 80 3.62 -19.15 -13.75
N LEU A 81 2.50 -18.42 -13.85
CA LEU A 81 2.50 -16.95 -13.78
C LEU A 81 3.09 -16.43 -12.47
N LYS A 82 2.71 -17.04 -11.33
CA LYS A 82 3.22 -16.63 -10.01
C LYS A 82 4.73 -16.80 -9.91
N ARG A 83 5.27 -17.93 -10.38
CA ARG A 83 6.71 -18.21 -10.37
C ARG A 83 7.48 -17.16 -11.19
N ASP A 84 7.06 -16.94 -12.43
CA ASP A 84 7.71 -15.98 -13.32
C ASP A 84 7.63 -14.54 -12.79
N LEU A 85 6.49 -14.16 -12.19
CA LEU A 85 6.35 -12.86 -11.54
C LEU A 85 7.31 -12.71 -10.33
N THR A 86 7.47 -13.76 -9.52
CA THR A 86 8.42 -13.75 -8.40
C THR A 86 9.85 -13.58 -8.89
N ASP A 87 10.25 -14.34 -9.91
CA ASP A 87 11.59 -14.26 -10.49
C ASP A 87 11.86 -12.89 -11.12
N PHE A 88 10.87 -12.35 -11.85
CA PHE A 88 10.94 -11.00 -12.41
C PHE A 88 11.12 -9.94 -11.33
N ILE A 89 10.31 -9.96 -10.27
CA ILE A 89 10.40 -8.97 -9.18
C ILE A 89 11.76 -9.05 -8.48
N ALA A 90 12.25 -10.26 -8.20
CA ALA A 90 13.55 -10.45 -7.57
C ALA A 90 14.68 -9.89 -8.46
N ALA A 91 14.71 -10.27 -9.74
CA ALA A 91 15.71 -9.78 -10.69
C ALA A 91 15.62 -8.26 -10.91
N TYR A 92 14.40 -7.72 -11.02
CA TYR A 92 14.15 -6.30 -11.22
C TYR A 92 14.60 -5.47 -10.02
N ASN A 93 14.30 -5.91 -8.79
CA ASN A 93 14.71 -5.19 -7.57
C ASN A 93 16.22 -5.26 -7.31
N ILE A 94 16.87 -6.37 -7.68
CA ILE A 94 18.34 -6.51 -7.57
C ILE A 94 19.05 -5.70 -8.66
N GLY A 95 18.57 -5.80 -9.91
CA GLY A 95 19.19 -5.16 -11.08
C GLY A 95 18.90 -3.66 -11.21
N ARG A 96 17.79 -3.16 -10.66
CA ARG A 96 17.38 -1.76 -10.71
C ARG A 96 17.40 -1.15 -9.30
N ARG A 97 18.58 -0.66 -8.89
CA ARG A 97 18.72 0.07 -7.62
C ARG A 97 17.80 1.32 -7.63
N PRO A 98 16.91 1.51 -6.65
CA PRO A 98 16.09 2.71 -6.57
C PRO A 98 16.99 3.93 -6.36
N THR A 99 16.98 4.87 -7.31
CA THR A 99 17.84 6.07 -7.29
C THR A 99 17.44 7.09 -6.21
N THR A 100 16.34 6.86 -5.50
CA THR A 100 15.74 7.85 -4.57
C THR A 100 15.91 7.50 -3.09
N LEU A 101 16.39 6.30 -2.75
CA LEU A 101 16.70 5.95 -1.36
C LEU A 101 18.21 6.11 -1.13
N LYS A 102 18.64 7.34 -0.82
CA LYS A 102 19.90 7.51 -0.08
C LYS A 102 19.71 6.77 1.24
N GLY A 103 20.35 5.61 1.38
CA GLY A 103 20.52 5.01 2.69
C GLY A 103 21.24 6.01 3.60
N PRO A 104 21.06 5.92 4.94
CA PRO A 104 21.85 6.74 5.84
C PRO A 104 23.33 6.53 5.51
N ASN A 105 24.05 7.64 5.33
CA ASN A 105 25.51 7.60 5.24
C ASN A 105 26.01 6.92 6.51
N LEU A 106 26.61 5.75 6.36
CA LEU A 106 27.46 5.16 7.40
C LEU A 106 28.77 5.93 7.46
#